data_AF-A0A1I4U0E0-F1
#
_entry.id   AF-A0A1I4U0E0-F1
#
_cell.length_a   1.000
_cell.length_b   1.000
_cell.length_c   1.000
_cell.angle_alpha   90.00
_cell.angle_beta   90.00
_cell.angle_gamma   90.00
#
_symmetry.space_group_name_H-M   'P 1'
#
loop_
_entity.id
_entity.type
_entity.pdbx_description
1 polymer ?
#
loop_
_entity_poly.entity_id
_entity_poly.type
_entity_poly.pdbx_seq_one_letter_code
_entity_poly.pdbx_strand_id
1 'polypeptide(L)'
;LALRAGKGMLLSAWKRLGGGGKQLDRADYLALMQDCVDLFRSLGEYAAAQQGLPVDDKAQDELQSAIQQWDNGSNTAPRGAGGGAAVVGVTAPDGISFASSKAIVSYAASNIDTVAQQHLQLTAGQRCNVNAGKGISLFSQQDGLAAIANHGKLLLQSQHDNTQIDSAKDVKISARGRVIVMAEEILLVNSGGAYISLKGGTPEIGGPGELTIKTAGHNWNGPASRSAELPTFGEGDFGRKPRLLRAGDGDPVKDMDFEVERESDTALSGKSDDGGVGGKVEGERIEPLGAGFYRPLP
;
A
#
# COMPACT_ATOMS: atom_id res chain seq x y z
N LEU A 1 -11.60 12.09 -33.10
CA LEU A 1 -12.72 11.14 -32.91
C LEU A 1 -13.14 11.20 -31.45
N ALA A 2 -14.43 11.27 -31.16
CA ALA A 2 -14.95 11.13 -29.80
C ALA A 2 -15.93 9.94 -29.80
N LEU A 3 -15.72 9.00 -28.87
CA LEU A 3 -16.61 7.85 -28.67
C LEU A 3 -17.19 7.96 -27.26
N ARG A 4 -18.52 7.93 -27.14
CA ARG A 4 -19.24 7.97 -25.87
C ARG A 4 -20.28 6.86 -25.86
N ALA A 5 -20.27 6.03 -24.83
CA ALA A 5 -21.21 4.92 -24.70
C ALA A 5 -21.82 4.91 -23.29
N GLY A 6 -23.05 5.41 -23.15
CA GLY A 6 -23.76 5.50 -21.87
C GLY A 6 -24.23 4.15 -21.31
N LYS A 7 -24.18 3.10 -22.13
CA LYS A 7 -24.41 1.70 -21.72
C LYS A 7 -23.14 0.87 -21.82
N GLY A 8 -21.97 1.54 -21.81
CA GLY A 8 -20.66 0.93 -21.83
C GLY A 8 -20.08 0.59 -23.22
N MET A 9 -18.77 0.31 -23.27
CA MET A 9 -17.99 0.10 -24.50
C MET A 9 -17.09 -1.15 -24.41
N LEU A 10 -17.23 -2.08 -25.35
CA LEU A 10 -16.32 -3.21 -25.53
C LEU A 10 -15.40 -2.97 -26.72
N LEU A 11 -14.09 -2.90 -26.47
CA LEU A 11 -13.04 -2.84 -27.48
C LEU A 11 -12.37 -4.22 -27.53
N SER A 12 -12.57 -4.96 -28.61
CA SER A 12 -12.18 -6.37 -28.71
C SER A 12 -11.49 -6.68 -30.04
N ALA A 13 -10.38 -7.42 -29.98
CA ALA A 13 -9.70 -8.00 -31.13
C ALA A 13 -10.02 -9.50 -31.35
N TRP A 14 -10.97 -10.06 -30.60
CA TRP A 14 -11.39 -11.46 -30.76
C TRP A 14 -12.15 -11.66 -32.08
N LYS A 15 -11.76 -12.69 -32.82
CA LYS A 15 -12.38 -12.99 -34.12
C LYS A 15 -13.81 -13.47 -33.95
N ARG A 16 -14.75 -12.83 -34.65
CA ARG A 16 -16.10 -13.37 -34.85
C ARG A 16 -16.24 -13.96 -36.25
N LEU A 17 -16.43 -15.27 -36.32
CA LEU A 17 -16.64 -15.97 -37.59
C LEU A 17 -18.07 -15.74 -38.10
N GLY A 18 -18.22 -15.32 -39.36
CA GLY A 18 -19.48 -15.35 -40.10
C GLY A 18 -20.61 -14.45 -39.59
N GLY A 19 -20.33 -13.43 -38.76
CA GLY A 19 -21.36 -12.62 -38.12
C GLY A 19 -22.15 -13.35 -37.02
N GLY A 20 -21.68 -14.52 -36.59
CA GLY A 20 -22.22 -15.22 -35.42
C GLY A 20 -21.86 -14.50 -34.12
N GLY A 21 -22.78 -14.55 -33.14
CA GLY A 21 -22.60 -13.96 -31.82
C GLY A 21 -23.40 -12.66 -31.62
N LYS A 22 -23.66 -12.33 -30.36
CA LYS A 22 -24.31 -11.07 -29.96
C LYS A 22 -23.33 -9.91 -30.13
N GLN A 23 -23.83 -8.68 -30.29
CA GLN A 23 -22.96 -7.49 -30.38
C GLN A 23 -21.95 -7.40 -29.21
N LEU A 24 -22.39 -7.70 -27.99
CA LEU A 24 -21.58 -7.70 -26.76
C LEU A 24 -21.05 -9.10 -26.37
N ASP A 25 -21.03 -10.07 -27.27
CA ASP A 25 -20.42 -11.38 -26.98
C ASP A 25 -18.95 -11.24 -26.53
N ARG A 26 -18.64 -11.82 -25.38
CA ARG A 26 -17.43 -11.53 -24.59
C ARG A 26 -17.02 -12.70 -23.69
N ALA A 27 -17.41 -13.93 -24.05
CA ALA A 27 -17.11 -15.12 -23.26
C ALA A 27 -15.60 -15.25 -22.98
N ASP A 28 -14.75 -15.00 -23.98
CA ASP A 28 -13.29 -15.05 -23.82
C ASP A 28 -12.77 -13.99 -22.83
N TYR A 29 -13.35 -12.78 -22.86
CA TYR A 29 -12.98 -11.72 -21.91
C TYR A 29 -13.39 -12.06 -20.49
N LEU A 30 -14.60 -12.60 -20.30
CA LEU A 30 -15.09 -13.04 -18.98
C LEU A 30 -14.23 -14.16 -18.41
N ALA A 31 -13.76 -15.09 -19.26
CA ALA A 31 -12.82 -16.13 -18.84
C ALA A 31 -11.50 -15.53 -18.34
N LEU A 32 -10.91 -14.58 -19.07
CA LEU A 32 -9.69 -13.88 -18.62
C LEU A 32 -9.90 -13.09 -17.32
N MET A 33 -11.07 -12.47 -17.14
CA MET A 33 -11.41 -11.81 -15.88
C MET A 33 -11.52 -12.81 -14.72
N GLN A 34 -12.10 -14.00 -14.97
CA GLN A 34 -12.19 -15.04 -13.96
C GLN A 34 -10.80 -15.54 -13.55
N ASP A 35 -9.94 -15.86 -14.52
CA ASP A 35 -8.56 -16.30 -14.24
C ASP A 35 -7.79 -15.24 -13.44
N CYS A 36 -8.01 -13.95 -13.73
CA CYS A 36 -7.42 -12.82 -13.01
C CYS A 36 -7.86 -12.79 -11.54
N VAL A 37 -9.18 -12.88 -11.29
CA VAL A 37 -9.74 -12.85 -9.93
C VAL A 37 -9.30 -14.08 -9.13
N ASP A 38 -9.30 -15.27 -9.75
CA ASP A 38 -8.89 -16.51 -9.11
C ASP A 38 -7.41 -16.48 -8.69
N LEU A 39 -6.54 -15.93 -9.55
CA LEU A 39 -5.13 -15.72 -9.21
C LEU A 39 -4.96 -14.69 -8.10
N PHE A 40 -5.66 -13.55 -8.19
CA PHE A 40 -5.60 -12.49 -7.20
C PHE A 40 -6.00 -12.98 -5.80
N ARG A 41 -7.11 -13.72 -5.70
CA ARG A 41 -7.58 -14.34 -4.46
C ARG A 41 -6.63 -15.41 -3.95
N SER A 42 -6.29 -16.39 -4.77
CA SER A 42 -5.49 -17.54 -4.33
C SER A 42 -4.12 -17.10 -3.78
N LEU A 43 -3.44 -16.18 -4.44
CA LEU A 43 -2.16 -15.66 -3.96
C LEU A 43 -2.35 -14.71 -2.76
N GLY A 44 -3.39 -13.89 -2.78
CA GLY A 44 -3.71 -12.93 -1.72
C GLY A 44 -4.11 -13.57 -0.40
N GLU A 45 -5.02 -14.54 -0.43
CA GLU A 45 -5.44 -15.33 0.73
C GLU A 45 -4.27 -16.13 1.31
N TYR A 46 -3.42 -16.70 0.45
CA TYR A 46 -2.21 -17.39 0.91
C TYR A 46 -1.24 -16.43 1.59
N ALA A 47 -1.01 -15.24 1.01
CA ALA A 47 -0.20 -14.20 1.64
C ALA A 47 -0.78 -13.80 3.01
N ALA A 48 -2.09 -13.57 3.10
CA ALA A 48 -2.77 -13.22 4.35
C ALA A 48 -2.63 -14.31 5.41
N ALA A 49 -2.75 -15.59 5.03
CA ALA A 49 -2.51 -16.73 5.92
C ALA A 49 -1.06 -16.81 6.42
N GLN A 50 -0.12 -16.16 5.73
CA GLN A 50 1.30 -16.04 6.10
C GLN A 50 1.66 -14.63 6.59
N GLN A 51 0.72 -13.93 7.25
CA GLN A 51 0.91 -12.59 7.85
C GLN A 51 1.12 -11.44 6.85
N GLY A 52 0.87 -11.66 5.55
CA GLY A 52 0.74 -10.60 4.57
C GLY A 52 -0.52 -9.75 4.77
N LEU A 53 -0.63 -8.63 4.06
CA LEU A 53 -1.87 -7.85 4.08
C LEU A 53 -2.99 -8.60 3.34
N PRO A 54 -4.23 -8.60 3.86
CA PRO A 54 -5.36 -9.21 3.18
C PRO A 54 -5.66 -8.47 1.87
N VAL A 55 -6.16 -9.22 0.88
CA VAL A 55 -6.67 -8.65 -0.37
C VAL A 55 -8.06 -8.05 -0.17
N ASP A 56 -8.36 -7.00 -0.94
CA ASP A 56 -9.70 -6.43 -1.12
C ASP A 56 -10.12 -6.66 -2.58
N ASP A 57 -10.95 -7.67 -2.79
CA ASP A 57 -11.43 -8.09 -4.12
C ASP A 57 -12.79 -7.47 -4.48
N LYS A 58 -13.41 -6.71 -3.58
CA LYS A 58 -14.77 -6.19 -3.75
C LYS A 58 -14.94 -5.40 -5.04
N ALA A 59 -14.00 -4.52 -5.35
CA ALA A 59 -14.08 -3.70 -6.56
C ALA A 59 -13.84 -4.51 -7.84
N GLN A 60 -13.04 -5.60 -7.79
CA GLN A 60 -12.91 -6.54 -8.89
C GLN A 60 -14.22 -7.30 -9.14
N ASP A 61 -14.87 -7.79 -8.08
CA ASP A 61 -16.15 -8.48 -8.16
C ASP A 61 -17.27 -7.60 -8.72
N GLU A 62 -17.36 -6.36 -8.25
CA GLU A 62 -18.33 -5.39 -8.75
C GLU A 62 -18.12 -5.12 -10.25
N LEU A 63 -16.87 -4.96 -10.69
CA LEU A 63 -16.53 -4.75 -12.09
C LEU A 63 -16.80 -6.00 -12.95
N GLN A 64 -16.42 -7.18 -12.48
CA GLN A 64 -16.68 -8.45 -13.17
C GLN A 64 -18.18 -8.71 -13.31
N SER A 65 -18.95 -8.48 -12.24
CA SER A 65 -20.41 -8.61 -12.25
C SER A 65 -21.07 -7.64 -13.24
N ALA A 66 -20.62 -6.38 -13.27
CA ALA A 66 -21.12 -5.38 -14.21
C ALA A 66 -20.86 -5.79 -15.68
N ILE A 67 -19.68 -6.34 -15.97
CA ILE A 67 -19.34 -6.84 -17.30
C ILE A 67 -20.08 -8.15 -17.59
N GLN A 68 -20.31 -9.04 -16.63
CA GLN A 68 -21.04 -10.29 -16.85
C GLN A 68 -22.50 -10.02 -17.22
N GLN A 69 -23.16 -9.07 -16.55
CA GLN A 69 -24.58 -8.77 -16.73
C GLN A 69 -24.86 -7.75 -17.86
N TRP A 70 -23.83 -7.32 -18.58
CA TRP A 70 -23.88 -6.15 -19.47
C TRP A 70 -25.00 -6.17 -20.53
N ASP A 71 -25.33 -7.34 -21.11
CA ASP A 71 -26.36 -7.50 -22.13
C ASP A 71 -27.79 -7.63 -21.58
N ASN A 72 -27.97 -7.71 -20.25
CA ASN A 72 -29.29 -7.71 -19.62
C ASN A 72 -30.08 -6.44 -19.99
N GLY A 73 -31.34 -6.61 -20.36
CA GLY A 73 -32.21 -5.54 -20.83
C GLY A 73 -31.91 -5.06 -22.26
N SER A 74 -31.00 -5.72 -22.98
CA SER A 74 -30.79 -5.52 -24.42
C SER A 74 -31.76 -6.35 -25.27
N ASN A 75 -31.76 -6.12 -26.58
CA ASN A 75 -32.48 -6.96 -27.55
C ASN A 75 -32.03 -8.45 -27.53
N THR A 76 -30.86 -8.74 -26.94
CA THR A 76 -30.31 -10.11 -26.85
C THR A 76 -30.53 -10.78 -25.48
N ALA A 77 -30.97 -10.03 -24.46
CA ALA A 77 -31.39 -10.56 -23.16
C ALA A 77 -32.48 -9.65 -22.54
N PRO A 78 -33.67 -9.55 -23.16
CA PRO A 78 -34.68 -8.54 -22.82
C PRO A 78 -35.33 -8.74 -21.45
N ARG A 79 -35.26 -9.95 -20.89
CA ARG A 79 -35.78 -10.28 -19.54
C ARG A 79 -34.75 -10.09 -18.43
N GLY A 80 -33.48 -9.84 -18.78
CA GLY A 80 -32.44 -9.58 -17.79
C GLY A 80 -32.61 -8.18 -17.18
N ALA A 81 -32.35 -8.06 -15.89
CA ALA A 81 -32.28 -6.78 -15.18
C ALA A 81 -30.80 -6.44 -14.83
N GLY A 82 -30.52 -5.19 -14.48
CA GLY A 82 -29.20 -4.77 -14.00
C GLY A 82 -28.10 -4.61 -15.06
N GLY A 83 -28.42 -4.77 -16.35
CA GLY A 83 -27.46 -4.59 -17.44
C GLY A 83 -27.23 -3.13 -17.84
N GLY A 84 -26.36 -2.93 -18.83
CA GLY A 84 -26.06 -1.60 -19.36
C GLY A 84 -25.17 -0.73 -18.47
N ALA A 85 -24.38 -1.33 -17.58
CA ALA A 85 -23.37 -0.61 -16.80
C ALA A 85 -22.44 0.20 -17.71
N ALA A 86 -22.11 1.43 -17.30
CA ALA A 86 -21.27 2.35 -18.06
C ALA A 86 -19.77 2.04 -17.88
N VAL A 87 -19.36 0.83 -18.27
CA VAL A 87 -17.98 0.34 -18.15
C VAL A 87 -17.27 0.32 -19.50
N VAL A 88 -15.94 0.27 -19.51
CA VAL A 88 -15.13 0.08 -20.71
C VAL A 88 -14.30 -1.18 -20.54
N GLY A 89 -14.48 -2.15 -21.44
CA GLY A 89 -13.69 -3.38 -21.49
C GLY A 89 -12.75 -3.33 -22.70
N VAL A 90 -11.49 -3.69 -22.49
CA VAL A 90 -10.48 -3.81 -23.56
C VAL A 90 -9.89 -5.20 -23.50
N THR A 91 -9.96 -5.95 -24.60
CA THR A 91 -9.49 -7.34 -24.64
C THR A 91 -8.95 -7.72 -26.01
N ALA A 92 -7.91 -8.56 -26.03
CA ALA A 92 -7.31 -9.07 -27.25
C ALA A 92 -6.62 -10.41 -26.95
N PRO A 93 -6.69 -11.40 -27.86
CA PRO A 93 -6.03 -12.70 -27.67
C PRO A 93 -4.50 -12.61 -27.75
N ASP A 94 -3.97 -11.69 -28.57
CA ASP A 94 -2.53 -11.58 -28.86
C ASP A 94 -1.84 -10.41 -28.12
N GLY A 95 -2.55 -9.77 -27.16
CA GLY A 95 -2.00 -8.73 -26.29
C GLY A 95 -2.52 -7.31 -26.54
N ILE A 96 -2.20 -6.42 -25.60
CA ILE A 96 -2.58 -5.00 -25.59
C ILE A 96 -1.31 -4.18 -25.30
N SER A 97 -1.06 -3.11 -26.08
CA SER A 97 0.08 -2.23 -25.89
C SER A 97 -0.37 -0.79 -25.69
N PHE A 98 0.19 -0.13 -24.66
CA PHE A 98 0.04 1.30 -24.41
C PHE A 98 1.39 1.98 -24.55
N ALA A 99 1.50 2.97 -25.43
CA ALA A 99 2.73 3.72 -25.66
C ALA A 99 2.43 5.20 -25.85
N SER A 100 3.32 6.07 -25.36
CA SER A 100 3.23 7.52 -25.48
C SER A 100 4.65 8.10 -25.53
N SER A 101 4.86 9.14 -26.35
CA SER A 101 6.09 9.95 -26.29
C SER A 101 6.12 10.90 -25.08
N LYS A 102 5.02 10.92 -24.32
CA LYS A 102 4.82 11.70 -23.11
C LYS A 102 4.32 10.77 -21.99
N ALA A 103 3.53 11.29 -21.06
CA ALA A 103 3.02 10.53 -19.93
C ALA A 103 1.91 9.54 -20.32
N ILE A 104 1.82 8.45 -19.55
CA ILE A 104 0.64 7.61 -19.37
C ILE A 104 0.26 7.74 -17.89
N VAL A 105 -0.99 8.09 -17.60
CA VAL A 105 -1.50 8.26 -16.23
C VAL A 105 -2.62 7.26 -15.99
N SER A 106 -2.52 6.48 -14.92
CA SER A 106 -3.58 5.61 -14.43
C SER A 106 -4.03 6.11 -13.06
N TYR A 107 -5.34 6.28 -12.89
CA TYR A 107 -5.95 6.77 -11.66
C TYR A 107 -7.32 6.12 -11.51
N ALA A 108 -7.63 5.66 -10.30
CA ALA A 108 -8.95 5.20 -9.90
C ALA A 108 -9.30 5.82 -8.55
N ALA A 109 -10.58 6.15 -8.36
CA ALA A 109 -11.06 6.68 -7.08
C ALA A 109 -11.17 5.59 -5.99
N SER A 110 -11.34 4.32 -6.39
CA SER A 110 -11.38 3.17 -5.49
C SER A 110 -10.02 2.48 -5.40
N ASN A 111 -9.63 1.75 -6.46
CA ASN A 111 -8.48 0.86 -6.46
C ASN A 111 -7.94 0.64 -7.89
N ILE A 112 -6.65 0.27 -7.97
CA ILE A 112 -5.99 -0.19 -9.20
C ILE A 112 -5.34 -1.52 -8.88
N ASP A 113 -5.79 -2.57 -9.57
CA ASP A 113 -5.18 -3.90 -9.44
C ASP A 113 -4.43 -4.24 -10.73
N THR A 114 -3.20 -4.73 -10.58
CA THR A 114 -2.38 -5.19 -11.71
C THR A 114 -1.95 -6.62 -11.46
N VAL A 115 -2.48 -7.54 -12.27
CA VAL A 115 -2.34 -8.98 -12.10
C VAL A 115 -1.71 -9.58 -13.35
N ALA A 116 -0.76 -10.49 -13.16
CA ALA A 116 -0.13 -11.25 -14.24
C ALA A 116 0.04 -12.70 -13.81
N GLN A 117 -0.36 -13.64 -14.67
CA GLN A 117 -0.25 -15.08 -14.37
C GLN A 117 1.19 -15.58 -14.25
N GLN A 118 2.14 -14.88 -14.89
CA GLN A 118 3.55 -15.23 -14.86
C GLN A 118 4.36 -14.14 -14.15
N HIS A 119 4.63 -13.03 -14.83
CA HIS A 119 5.58 -12.03 -14.35
C HIS A 119 4.96 -10.63 -14.36
N LEU A 120 5.06 -9.94 -13.23
CA LEU A 120 4.86 -8.50 -13.14
C LEU A 120 6.24 -7.82 -13.12
N GLN A 121 6.55 -7.04 -14.15
CA GLN A 121 7.83 -6.35 -14.27
C GLN A 121 7.61 -4.85 -14.30
N LEU A 122 8.21 -4.15 -13.34
CA LEU A 122 8.21 -2.69 -13.25
C LEU A 122 9.65 -2.21 -13.45
N THR A 123 9.87 -1.38 -14.47
CA THR A 123 11.21 -0.86 -14.80
C THR A 123 11.15 0.63 -15.06
N ALA A 124 12.09 1.37 -14.48
CA ALA A 124 12.25 2.80 -14.70
C ALA A 124 13.71 3.11 -15.01
N GLY A 125 13.97 3.91 -16.05
CA GLY A 125 15.33 4.31 -16.43
C GLY A 125 16.00 5.29 -15.45
N GLN A 126 15.25 5.84 -14.49
CA GLN A 126 15.77 6.74 -13.46
C GLN A 126 15.35 6.27 -12.06
N ARG A 127 14.10 6.50 -11.66
CA ARG A 127 13.60 6.19 -10.32
C ARG A 127 12.25 5.47 -10.35
N CYS A 128 12.05 4.56 -9.41
CA CYS A 128 10.75 3.98 -9.08
C CYS A 128 10.42 4.40 -7.65
N ASN A 129 9.31 5.12 -7.46
CA ASN A 129 8.84 5.55 -6.15
C ASN A 129 7.55 4.80 -5.83
N VAL A 130 7.47 4.22 -4.63
CA VAL A 130 6.27 3.56 -4.12
C VAL A 130 5.90 4.21 -2.79
N ASN A 131 4.76 4.89 -2.76
CA ASN A 131 4.25 5.58 -1.58
C ASN A 131 2.84 5.07 -1.27
N ALA A 132 2.56 4.73 -0.02
CA ALA A 132 1.25 4.29 0.44
C ALA A 132 0.86 5.02 1.73
N GLY A 133 -0.43 5.35 1.88
CA GLY A 133 -0.93 6.08 3.06
C GLY A 133 -1.04 5.23 4.33
N LYS A 134 -1.23 3.92 4.19
CA LYS A 134 -1.38 2.97 5.31
C LYS A 134 -0.21 1.99 5.45
N GLY A 135 0.27 1.42 4.34
CA GLY A 135 1.40 0.49 4.36
C GLY A 135 1.73 -0.13 3.01
N ILE A 136 2.88 -0.80 2.94
CA ILE A 136 3.35 -1.58 1.79
C ILE A 136 3.61 -3.00 2.29
N SER A 137 3.02 -4.01 1.65
CA SER A 137 3.29 -5.44 1.92
C SER A 137 4.03 -6.07 0.76
N LEU A 138 5.10 -6.80 1.06
CA LEU A 138 5.90 -7.56 0.09
C LEU A 138 5.91 -9.02 0.52
N PHE A 139 5.40 -9.89 -0.35
CA PHE A 139 5.28 -11.31 -0.08
C PHE A 139 5.84 -12.15 -1.24
N SER A 140 6.54 -13.22 -0.91
CA SER A 140 7.06 -14.20 -1.86
C SER A 140 6.89 -15.60 -1.28
N GLN A 141 6.28 -16.50 -2.05
CA GLN A 141 5.91 -17.83 -1.57
C GLN A 141 7.07 -18.83 -1.61
N GLN A 142 7.96 -18.73 -2.59
CA GLN A 142 8.98 -19.76 -2.84
C GLN A 142 10.41 -19.21 -2.97
N ASP A 143 10.63 -18.23 -3.85
CA ASP A 143 11.99 -17.78 -4.21
C ASP A 143 12.52 -16.63 -3.34
N GLY A 144 11.77 -16.23 -2.31
CA GLY A 144 12.17 -15.21 -1.33
C GLY A 144 12.14 -13.77 -1.85
N LEU A 145 12.80 -12.87 -1.12
CA LEU A 145 12.88 -11.43 -1.42
C LEU A 145 14.35 -11.01 -1.55
N ALA A 146 14.65 -10.25 -2.60
CA ALA A 146 15.97 -9.67 -2.84
C ALA A 146 15.89 -8.13 -2.89
N ALA A 147 16.51 -7.46 -1.92
CA ALA A 147 16.64 -6.00 -1.87
C ALA A 147 18.11 -5.60 -2.03
N ILE A 148 18.50 -5.19 -3.25
CA ILE A 148 19.90 -5.00 -3.64
C ILE A 148 20.12 -3.57 -4.16
N ALA A 149 21.08 -2.87 -3.56
CA ALA A 149 21.64 -1.63 -4.11
C ALA A 149 23.05 -1.91 -4.67
N ASN A 150 23.20 -1.91 -6.00
CA ASN A 150 24.50 -2.12 -6.64
C ASN A 150 25.49 -0.97 -6.33
N HIS A 151 24.96 0.25 -6.27
CA HIS A 151 25.65 1.44 -5.79
C HIS A 151 24.72 2.25 -4.90
N GLY A 152 25.31 3.05 -4.01
CA GLY A 152 24.55 3.84 -3.05
C GLY A 152 24.23 3.08 -1.76
N LYS A 153 23.54 3.76 -0.84
CA LYS A 153 23.19 3.26 0.49
C LYS A 153 21.89 2.45 0.43
N LEU A 154 21.89 1.24 0.97
CA LEU A 154 20.66 0.57 1.38
C LEU A 154 20.22 1.15 2.73
N LEU A 155 19.07 1.80 2.77
CA LEU A 155 18.50 2.42 3.97
C LEU A 155 17.19 1.70 4.33
N LEU A 156 17.15 1.15 5.54
CA LEU A 156 15.95 0.58 6.16
C LEU A 156 15.74 1.32 7.49
N GLN A 157 14.54 1.87 7.69
CA GLN A 157 14.21 2.67 8.88
C GLN A 157 12.75 2.49 9.24
N SER A 158 12.49 2.17 10.51
CA SER A 158 11.20 2.43 11.17
C SER A 158 11.37 3.71 12.01
N GLN A 159 10.77 4.82 11.58
CA GLN A 159 11.05 6.13 12.20
C GLN A 159 10.30 6.36 13.52
N HIS A 160 9.17 5.69 13.70
CA HIS A 160 8.28 5.83 14.86
C HIS A 160 7.74 4.47 15.35
N ASP A 161 8.38 3.37 14.96
CA ASP A 161 7.97 2.02 15.36
C ASP A 161 9.20 1.08 15.34
N ASN A 162 8.99 -0.18 15.72
CA ASN A 162 10.02 -1.20 15.76
C ASN A 162 10.45 -1.64 14.36
N THR A 163 11.70 -2.09 14.26
CA THR A 163 12.19 -2.89 13.14
C THR A 163 12.40 -4.31 13.64
N GLN A 164 11.68 -5.28 13.07
CA GLN A 164 11.77 -6.70 13.41
C GLN A 164 12.34 -7.48 12.23
N ILE A 165 13.33 -8.35 12.49
CA ILE A 165 13.99 -9.20 11.49
C ILE A 165 14.08 -10.61 12.07
N ASP A 166 13.21 -11.51 11.61
CA ASP A 166 13.19 -12.90 12.03
C ASP A 166 13.66 -13.83 10.92
N SER A 167 14.33 -14.91 11.29
CA SER A 167 14.71 -16.00 10.40
C SER A 167 14.50 -17.32 11.12
N ALA A 168 13.86 -18.28 10.46
CA ALA A 168 13.75 -19.65 10.96
C ALA A 168 15.11 -20.39 10.97
N LYS A 169 16.11 -19.83 10.28
CA LYS A 169 17.49 -20.34 10.22
C LYS A 169 18.43 -19.23 10.70
N ASP A 170 19.47 -18.94 9.92
CA ASP A 170 20.48 -17.97 10.31
C ASP A 170 20.08 -16.55 9.89
N VAL A 171 20.52 -15.58 10.69
CA VAL A 171 20.64 -14.17 10.30
C VAL A 171 22.13 -13.84 10.18
N LYS A 172 22.56 -13.46 8.97
CA LYS A 172 23.97 -13.11 8.70
C LYS A 172 24.13 -11.61 8.49
N ILE A 173 24.86 -10.96 9.40
CA ILE A 173 25.24 -9.55 9.29
C ILE A 173 26.76 -9.49 9.13
N SER A 174 27.24 -8.95 8.02
CA SER A 174 28.68 -8.83 7.75
C SER A 174 29.01 -7.57 6.97
N ALA A 175 30.14 -6.94 7.30
CA ALA A 175 30.65 -5.77 6.60
C ALA A 175 32.17 -5.87 6.49
N ARG A 176 32.74 -5.38 5.37
CA ARG A 176 34.20 -5.27 5.21
C ARG A 176 34.82 -4.21 6.14
N GLY A 177 34.06 -3.14 6.43
CA GLY A 177 34.50 -2.03 7.28
C GLY A 177 34.20 -2.28 8.74
N ARG A 178 33.00 -1.91 9.19
CA ARG A 178 32.54 -2.06 10.57
C ARG A 178 31.04 -2.37 10.62
N VAL A 179 30.63 -3.12 11.63
CA VAL A 179 29.22 -3.25 12.04
C VAL A 179 29.05 -2.34 13.26
N ILE A 180 28.03 -1.48 13.22
CA ILE A 180 27.74 -0.53 14.29
C ILE A 180 26.35 -0.86 14.82
N VAL A 181 26.27 -1.17 16.12
CA VAL A 181 25.01 -1.37 16.84
C VAL A 181 25.00 -0.34 17.97
N MET A 182 24.01 0.54 17.96
CA MET A 182 23.87 1.62 18.93
C MET A 182 22.41 1.66 19.39
N ALA A 183 22.21 1.65 20.69
CA ALA A 183 20.92 1.75 21.34
C ALA A 183 21.15 2.22 22.79
N GLU A 184 20.09 2.66 23.46
CA GLU A 184 20.13 2.91 24.91
C GLU A 184 20.34 1.62 25.71
N GLU A 185 19.83 0.51 25.17
CA GLU A 185 19.99 -0.84 25.69
C GLU A 185 20.27 -1.82 24.55
N ILE A 186 21.32 -2.64 24.71
CA ILE A 186 21.63 -3.75 23.79
C ILE A 186 21.58 -5.04 24.61
N LEU A 187 20.69 -5.95 24.23
CA LEU A 187 20.57 -7.28 24.82
C LEU A 187 20.79 -8.35 23.74
N LEU A 188 21.76 -9.22 23.98
CA LEU A 188 22.01 -10.42 23.18
C LEU A 188 21.78 -11.62 24.08
N VAL A 189 20.90 -12.53 23.71
CA VAL A 189 20.56 -13.70 24.52
C VAL A 189 20.38 -14.92 23.62
N ASN A 190 20.81 -16.09 24.08
CA ASN A 190 20.54 -17.35 23.40
C ASN A 190 19.48 -18.18 24.16
N SER A 191 18.95 -19.21 23.52
CA SER A 191 17.95 -20.10 24.12
C SER A 191 18.47 -20.89 25.34
N GLY A 192 19.79 -20.99 25.50
CA GLY A 192 20.44 -21.58 26.67
C GLY A 192 20.56 -20.64 27.88
N GLY A 193 20.07 -19.39 27.76
CA GLY A 193 20.11 -18.40 28.85
C GLY A 193 21.45 -17.69 29.04
N ALA A 194 22.42 -17.89 28.15
CA ALA A 194 23.63 -17.06 28.13
C ALA A 194 23.33 -15.73 27.42
N TYR A 195 23.83 -14.63 27.98
CA TYR A 195 23.54 -13.30 27.47
C TYR A 195 24.70 -12.30 27.63
N ILE A 196 24.58 -11.21 26.87
CA ILE A 196 25.37 -9.98 26.99
C ILE A 196 24.36 -8.83 27.04
N SER A 197 24.41 -8.01 28.08
CA SER A 197 23.57 -6.83 28.26
C SER A 197 24.44 -5.57 28.40
N LEU A 198 24.09 -4.51 27.68
CA LEU A 198 24.72 -3.19 27.76
C LEU A 198 23.62 -2.17 28.05
N LYS A 199 23.53 -1.67 29.28
CA LYS A 199 22.47 -0.76 29.71
C LYS A 199 22.99 0.29 30.68
N GLY A 200 22.68 1.57 30.43
CA GLY A 200 23.03 2.66 31.34
C GLY A 200 24.53 2.79 31.66
N GLY A 201 25.40 2.37 30.73
CA GLY A 201 26.85 2.32 30.93
C GLY A 201 27.38 1.08 31.66
N THR A 202 26.51 0.16 32.07
CA THR A 202 26.89 -1.10 32.74
C THR A 202 26.95 -2.24 31.71
N PRO A 203 28.14 -2.83 31.46
CA PRO A 203 28.24 -4.08 30.73
C PRO A 203 28.02 -5.28 31.67
N GLU A 204 27.17 -6.21 31.25
CA GLU A 204 26.88 -7.45 31.96
C GLU A 204 27.02 -8.64 31.00
N ILE A 205 27.71 -9.69 31.44
CA ILE A 205 27.86 -10.96 30.73
C ILE A 205 27.50 -12.05 31.73
N GLY A 206 26.52 -12.88 31.40
CA GLY A 206 26.00 -13.88 32.33
C GLY A 206 25.43 -15.11 31.64
N GLY A 207 25.24 -16.17 32.42
CA GLY A 207 24.63 -17.42 31.97
C GLY A 207 24.74 -18.51 33.04
N PRO A 208 24.02 -19.63 32.87
CA PRO A 208 24.01 -20.72 33.84
C PRO A 208 25.27 -21.60 33.82
N GLY A 209 26.09 -21.52 32.76
CA GLY A 209 27.31 -22.30 32.58
C GLY A 209 28.59 -21.54 32.91
N GLU A 210 29.73 -22.20 32.73
CA GLU A 210 31.06 -21.59 32.94
C GLU A 210 31.38 -20.54 31.86
N LEU A 211 31.87 -19.37 32.28
CA LEU A 211 32.43 -18.36 31.39
C LEU A 211 33.89 -18.73 31.04
N THR A 212 34.13 -19.14 29.80
CA THR A 212 35.48 -19.48 29.32
C THR A 212 36.09 -18.33 28.52
N ILE A 213 37.21 -17.77 28.99
CA ILE A 213 37.95 -16.70 28.30
C ILE A 213 39.29 -17.24 27.80
N LYS A 214 39.51 -17.27 26.48
CA LYS A 214 40.74 -17.77 25.84
C LYS A 214 41.44 -16.64 25.07
N THR A 215 42.45 -16.03 25.69
CA THR A 215 43.20 -14.89 25.12
C THR A 215 44.67 -14.94 25.56
N ALA A 216 45.57 -14.33 24.79
CA ALA A 216 46.99 -14.16 25.15
C ALA A 216 47.21 -13.17 26.32
N GLY A 217 46.21 -12.36 26.66
CA GLY A 217 46.26 -11.42 27.80
C GLY A 217 44.90 -10.77 28.08
N HIS A 218 44.68 -10.35 29.32
CA HIS A 218 43.51 -9.59 29.76
C HIS A 218 43.95 -8.50 30.75
N ASN A 219 43.42 -7.28 30.58
CA ASN A 219 43.77 -6.10 31.39
C ASN A 219 42.50 -5.49 32.01
N TRP A 220 42.53 -5.23 33.32
CA TRP A 220 41.43 -4.64 34.08
C TRP A 220 41.80 -3.21 34.53
N ASN A 221 42.00 -2.31 33.56
CA ASN A 221 42.62 -1.00 33.78
C ASN A 221 41.66 0.11 34.29
N GLY A 222 40.57 -0.25 34.96
CA GLY A 222 39.52 0.70 35.38
C GLY A 222 38.55 1.10 34.24
N PRO A 223 37.57 1.98 34.52
CA PRO A 223 36.49 2.32 33.58
C PRO A 223 36.94 3.24 32.45
N ALA A 224 36.24 3.15 31.30
CA ALA A 224 36.39 4.03 30.14
C ALA A 224 35.02 4.32 29.52
N SER A 225 34.90 5.38 28.72
CA SER A 225 33.62 5.77 28.06
C SER A 225 33.81 6.13 26.58
N ARG A 226 32.73 6.00 25.80
CA ARG A 226 32.60 6.47 24.41
C ARG A 226 31.16 6.93 24.16
N SER A 227 30.96 7.94 23.33
CA SER A 227 29.63 8.43 22.95
C SER A 227 29.03 7.64 21.78
N ALA A 228 27.71 7.48 21.79
CA ALA A 228 26.93 6.97 20.66
C ALA A 228 26.10 8.11 20.07
N GLU A 229 26.07 8.23 18.74
CA GLU A 229 25.18 9.15 18.03
C GLU A 229 23.94 8.35 17.59
N LEU A 230 22.85 8.49 18.35
CA LEU A 230 21.57 7.86 18.01
C LEU A 230 20.85 8.67 16.92
N PRO A 231 20.14 8.01 15.99
CA PRO A 231 19.33 8.73 15.01
C PRO A 231 18.19 9.49 15.69
N THR A 232 17.92 10.71 15.22
CA THR A 232 16.76 11.50 15.60
C THR A 232 15.80 11.62 14.42
N PHE A 233 14.50 11.47 14.67
CA PHE A 233 13.46 11.62 13.67
C PHE A 233 12.53 12.75 14.11
N GLY A 234 12.25 13.69 13.19
CA GLY A 234 11.28 14.74 13.43
C GLY A 234 9.90 14.31 12.98
N GLU A 235 8.86 14.70 13.71
CA GLU A 235 7.47 14.47 13.30
C GLU A 235 7.04 15.56 12.30
N GLY A 236 6.44 15.15 11.18
CA GLY A 236 5.83 16.07 10.21
C GLY A 236 4.39 16.40 10.63
N ASP A 237 3.96 17.66 10.47
CA ASP A 237 2.57 18.08 10.72
C ASP A 237 1.65 17.54 9.60
N PHE A 238 0.91 16.47 9.85
CA PHE A 238 -0.09 15.95 8.90
C PHE A 238 -1.45 16.68 9.00
N GLY A 239 -1.49 17.79 9.74
CA GLY A 239 -2.71 18.54 9.96
C GLY A 239 -3.33 19.09 8.67
N ARG A 240 -4.63 18.87 8.47
CA ARG A 240 -5.40 19.39 7.33
C ARG A 240 -6.46 20.37 7.81
N LYS A 241 -6.75 21.39 7.00
CA LYS A 241 -7.82 22.36 7.27
C LYS A 241 -8.85 22.30 6.15
N PRO A 242 -10.06 21.76 6.38
CA PRO A 242 -11.11 21.77 5.37
C PRO A 242 -11.54 23.22 5.10
N ARG A 243 -11.80 23.57 3.84
CA ARG A 243 -12.22 24.92 3.45
C ARG A 243 -13.45 24.86 2.54
N LEU A 244 -14.50 25.56 2.92
CA LEU A 244 -15.74 25.69 2.15
C LEU A 244 -15.71 26.96 1.29
N LEU A 245 -15.85 26.76 -0.02
CA LEU A 245 -16.01 27.83 -1.01
C LEU A 245 -17.37 27.69 -1.69
N ARG A 246 -18.02 28.82 -1.97
CA ARG A 246 -19.31 28.85 -2.66
C ARG A 246 -19.11 28.53 -4.14
N ALA A 247 -19.89 27.58 -4.66
CA ALA A 247 -19.71 27.05 -6.02
C ALA A 247 -19.90 28.08 -7.16
N GLY A 248 -20.58 29.21 -6.89
CA GLY A 248 -20.89 30.22 -7.92
C GLY A 248 -19.80 31.26 -8.16
N ASP A 249 -19.11 31.70 -7.10
CA ASP A 249 -18.16 32.81 -7.11
C ASP A 249 -16.80 32.47 -6.49
N GLY A 250 -16.68 31.31 -5.83
CA GLY A 250 -15.47 30.90 -5.13
C GLY A 250 -15.23 31.62 -3.82
N ASP A 251 -16.20 32.42 -3.35
CA ASP A 251 -16.08 33.14 -2.09
C ASP A 251 -16.17 32.19 -0.89
N PRO A 252 -15.41 32.44 0.19
CA PRO A 252 -15.48 31.66 1.40
C PRO A 252 -16.86 31.77 2.07
N VAL A 253 -17.35 30.65 2.61
CA VAL A 253 -18.62 30.60 3.34
C VAL A 253 -18.35 30.48 4.83
N LYS A 254 -18.60 31.57 5.55
CA LYS A 254 -18.42 31.67 7.00
C LYS A 254 -19.62 31.11 7.79
N ASP A 255 -19.39 30.82 9.07
CA ASP A 255 -20.42 30.43 10.04
C ASP A 255 -21.23 29.18 9.66
N MET A 256 -20.68 28.30 8.83
CA MET A 256 -21.27 27.02 8.48
C MET A 256 -20.80 25.94 9.44
N ASP A 257 -21.74 25.15 9.94
CA ASP A 257 -21.41 23.96 10.72
C ASP A 257 -20.72 22.95 9.81
N PHE A 258 -19.63 22.38 10.29
CA PHE A 258 -18.88 21.35 9.60
C PHE A 258 -18.64 20.16 10.51
N GLU A 259 -18.61 18.98 9.91
CA GLU A 259 -18.26 17.72 10.56
C GLU A 259 -17.25 16.99 9.68
N VAL A 260 -16.14 16.58 10.29
CA VAL A 260 -15.14 15.73 9.65
C VAL A 260 -15.23 14.33 10.25
N GLU A 261 -15.65 13.39 9.42
CA GLU A 261 -15.58 11.96 9.70
C GLU A 261 -14.12 11.51 9.57
N ARG A 262 -13.62 10.87 10.63
CA ARG A 262 -12.29 10.27 10.72
C ARG A 262 -12.42 8.77 10.90
N GLU A 263 -11.40 8.01 10.56
CA GLU A 263 -11.35 6.58 10.90
C GLU A 263 -11.26 6.35 12.42
N SER A 264 -10.79 7.35 13.18
CA SER A 264 -10.94 7.40 14.64
C SER A 264 -12.38 7.80 15.01
N ASP A 265 -13.02 7.10 15.97
CA ASP A 265 -14.40 7.33 16.46
C ASP A 265 -14.72 8.74 17.01
N THR A 266 -13.80 9.70 16.92
CA THR A 266 -14.00 11.10 17.33
C THR A 266 -14.15 12.02 16.10
N ALA A 267 -15.39 12.27 15.69
CA ALA A 267 -15.70 13.28 14.68
C ALA A 267 -15.21 14.68 15.12
N LEU A 268 -14.65 15.47 14.20
CA LEU A 268 -14.33 16.88 14.46
C LEU A 268 -15.50 17.75 14.01
N SER A 269 -16.21 18.36 14.94
CA SER A 269 -17.29 19.30 14.64
C SER A 269 -16.89 20.74 14.98
N GLY A 270 -17.30 21.71 14.16
CA GLY A 270 -17.09 23.13 14.45
C GLY A 270 -17.79 24.05 13.46
N LYS A 271 -17.43 25.34 13.48
CA LYS A 271 -17.89 26.33 12.49
C LYS A 271 -16.74 26.81 11.62
N SER A 272 -17.03 27.10 10.35
CA SER A 272 -16.07 27.74 9.45
C SER A 272 -15.81 29.20 9.85
N ASP A 273 -14.55 29.61 9.76
CA ASP A 273 -14.12 31.00 9.99
C ASP A 273 -14.49 31.93 8.81
N ASP A 274 -14.10 33.21 8.90
CA ASP A 274 -14.30 34.21 7.84
C ASP A 274 -13.62 33.83 6.50
N GLY A 275 -12.62 32.95 6.52
CA GLY A 275 -11.96 32.38 5.35
C GLY A 275 -12.63 31.11 4.81
N GLY A 276 -13.75 30.70 5.40
CA GLY A 276 -14.46 29.46 5.09
C GLY A 276 -13.72 28.23 5.60
N VAL A 277 -12.72 28.40 6.47
CA VAL A 277 -11.83 27.33 6.93
C VAL A 277 -12.38 26.75 8.24
N GLY A 278 -12.53 25.42 8.28
CA GLY A 278 -12.87 24.70 9.50
C GLY A 278 -11.66 24.52 10.43
N GLY A 279 -11.91 23.95 11.61
CA GLY A 279 -10.87 23.60 12.58
C GLY A 279 -9.77 22.72 11.99
N LYS A 280 -8.54 22.86 12.49
CA LYS A 280 -7.41 22.01 12.08
C LYS A 280 -7.71 20.57 12.49
N VAL A 281 -7.78 19.68 11.50
CA VAL A 281 -7.80 18.24 11.73
C VAL A 281 -6.36 17.83 11.97
N GLU A 282 -6.01 17.59 13.24
CA GLU A 282 -4.72 17.01 13.60
C GLU A 282 -4.73 15.52 13.30
N GLY A 283 -3.61 15.02 12.77
CA GLY A 283 -3.41 13.61 12.48
C GLY A 283 -1.93 13.27 12.61
N GLU A 284 -1.65 12.06 13.05
CA GLU A 284 -0.29 11.50 13.16
C GLU A 284 0.10 10.71 11.89
N ARG A 285 -0.87 10.51 10.97
CA ARG A 285 -0.70 9.74 9.73
C ARG A 285 -1.63 10.27 8.63
N ILE A 286 -1.40 9.81 7.39
CA ILE A 286 -2.27 10.13 6.26
C ILE A 286 -3.53 9.26 6.31
N GLU A 287 -4.68 9.87 6.55
CA GLU A 287 -6.00 9.23 6.48
C GLU A 287 -6.90 9.91 5.42
N PRO A 288 -7.78 9.14 4.73
CA PRO A 288 -8.86 9.71 3.95
C PRO A 288 -9.88 10.36 4.90
N LEU A 289 -10.28 11.60 4.61
CA LEU A 289 -11.22 12.38 5.43
C LEU A 289 -12.49 12.65 4.63
N GLY A 290 -13.65 12.37 5.23
CA GLY A 290 -14.94 12.84 4.74
C GLY A 290 -15.31 14.12 5.46
N ALA A 291 -15.43 15.26 4.76
CA ALA A 291 -15.84 16.53 5.37
C ALA A 291 -17.21 16.95 4.82
N GLY A 292 -18.21 17.06 5.71
CA GLY A 292 -19.54 17.58 5.41
C GLY A 292 -19.72 18.98 5.98
N PHE A 293 -20.30 19.89 5.20
CA PHE A 293 -20.77 21.19 5.70
C PHE A 293 -22.30 21.22 5.62
N TYR A 294 -22.98 21.61 6.69
CA TYR A 294 -24.42 21.63 6.74
C TYR A 294 -24.95 22.85 7.49
N ARG A 295 -26.21 23.20 7.21
CA ARG A 295 -26.95 24.21 7.97
C ARG A 295 -28.12 23.50 8.62
N PRO A 296 -28.23 23.49 9.96
CA PRO A 296 -29.39 22.92 10.64
C PRO A 296 -30.65 23.61 10.11
N LEU A 297 -31.61 22.82 9.64
CA LEU A 297 -32.94 23.37 9.35
C LEU A 297 -33.61 23.76 10.68
N PRO A 298 -34.29 24.91 10.73
CA PRO A 298 -34.96 25.39 11.95
C PRO A 298 -36.13 24.49 12.38
#